data_AF-A0A3A5VG96-F1
#
_entry.id   AF-A0A3A5VG96-F1
#
_cell.length_a   1.000
_cell.length_b   1.000
_cell.length_c   1.000
_cell.angle_alpha   90.00
_cell.angle_beta   90.00
_cell.angle_gamma   90.00
#
_symmetry.space_group_name_H-M   'P 1'
#
loop_
_entity.id
_entity.type
_entity.pdbx_description
1 polymer ?
#
loop_
_entity_poly.entity_id
_entity_poly.type
_entity_poly.pdbx_seq_one_letter_code
_entity_poly.pdbx_strand_id
1 'polypeptide(L)'
;MNEKRAAHIRMVVAMTKAGHQDMVLTKDKSAYFLRGIIDYADNGRHANLDVRWAPSTYQYSKSASVFKHEKSSYQQRSDKSQADTKLHAEHIIPNSLIFKRLLEMVESKTADAEIMKFLDTSCQIVVITKKEMQLLDGAGAGLKSSMPDDWNWGDDPYARLNHVGIELE
;
A
#
# COMPACT_ATOMS: atom_id res chain seq x y z
N MET A 1 8.64 -6.62 12.88
CA MET A 1 9.05 -6.18 11.53
C MET A 1 10.17 -7.10 11.05
N ASN A 2 10.00 -7.77 9.92
CA ASN A 2 11.06 -8.60 9.36
C ASN A 2 12.26 -7.79 8.83
N GLU A 3 13.41 -8.44 8.78
CA GLU A 3 14.67 -7.83 8.38
C GLU A 3 14.64 -7.27 6.95
N LYS A 4 13.91 -7.92 6.02
CA LYS A 4 13.78 -7.45 4.63
C LYS A 4 13.01 -6.14 4.54
N ARG A 5 11.90 -6.01 5.26
CA ARG A 5 11.12 -4.78 5.36
C ARG A 5 11.96 -3.65 5.90
N ALA A 6 12.68 -3.89 7.00
CA ALA A 6 13.61 -2.92 7.58
C ALA A 6 14.72 -2.52 6.58
N ALA A 7 15.25 -3.48 5.81
CA ALA A 7 16.24 -3.21 4.77
C ALA A 7 15.67 -2.34 3.64
N HIS A 8 14.45 -2.61 3.17
CA HIS A 8 13.80 -1.77 2.17
C HIS A 8 13.60 -0.34 2.66
N ILE A 9 13.19 -0.13 3.91
CA ILE A 9 13.09 1.21 4.50
C ILE A 9 14.45 1.93 4.47
N ARG A 10 15.53 1.26 4.92
CA ARG A 10 16.89 1.84 4.86
C ARG A 10 17.32 2.18 3.44
N MET A 11 16.98 1.33 2.47
CA MET A 11 17.28 1.59 1.06
C MET A 11 16.53 2.81 0.52
N VAL A 12 15.24 2.98 0.85
CA VAL A 12 14.49 4.19 0.48
C VAL A 12 15.14 5.43 1.09
N VAL A 13 15.53 5.38 2.37
CA VAL A 13 16.24 6.49 3.04
C VAL A 13 17.56 6.80 2.33
N ALA A 14 18.34 5.78 1.94
CA ALA A 14 19.56 6.01 1.17
C ALA A 14 19.27 6.68 -0.19
N MET A 15 18.18 6.31 -0.88
CA MET A 15 17.76 6.95 -2.13
C MET A 15 17.41 8.44 -1.93
N THR A 16 16.81 8.80 -0.79
CA THR A 16 16.48 10.21 -0.51
C THR A 16 17.70 11.15 -0.51
N LYS A 17 18.91 10.61 -0.33
CA LYS A 17 20.17 11.38 -0.36
C LYS A 17 20.54 11.91 -1.75
N ALA A 18 19.96 11.35 -2.81
CA ALA A 18 20.07 11.92 -4.16
C ALA A 18 19.37 13.29 -4.28
N GLY A 19 18.44 13.59 -3.35
CA GLY A 19 17.72 14.86 -3.32
C GLY A 19 16.42 14.83 -4.13
N HIS A 20 15.66 15.92 -4.00
CA HIS A 20 14.30 16.03 -4.55
C HIS A 20 14.24 15.85 -6.07
N GLN A 21 15.13 16.53 -6.80
CA GLN A 21 15.10 16.55 -8.27
C GLN A 21 15.30 15.16 -8.87
N ASP A 22 16.30 14.41 -8.39
CA ASP A 22 16.57 13.06 -8.89
C ASP A 22 15.45 12.08 -8.53
N MET A 23 14.88 12.21 -7.34
CA MET A 23 13.73 11.41 -6.92
C MET A 23 12.51 11.64 -7.83
N VAL A 24 12.26 12.89 -8.25
CA VAL A 24 11.20 13.24 -9.21
C VAL A 24 11.49 12.67 -10.59
N LEU A 25 12.71 12.85 -11.11
CA LEU A 25 13.11 12.34 -12.43
C LEU A 25 13.00 10.81 -12.53
N THR A 26 13.20 10.11 -11.41
CA THR A 26 13.15 8.64 -11.32
C THR A 26 11.88 8.11 -10.67
N LYS A 27 10.80 8.92 -10.60
CA LYS A 27 9.54 8.60 -9.88
C LYS A 27 8.99 7.21 -10.17
N ASP A 28 9.05 6.73 -11.41
CA ASP A 28 8.54 5.42 -11.78
C ASP A 28 9.27 4.28 -11.06
N LYS A 29 10.56 4.46 -10.76
CA LYS A 29 11.38 3.50 -9.99
C LYS A 29 11.37 3.80 -8.50
N SER A 30 11.50 5.05 -8.11
CA SER A 30 11.61 5.44 -6.70
C SER A 30 10.30 5.23 -5.95
N ALA A 31 9.14 5.53 -6.55
CA ALA A 31 7.85 5.21 -5.96
C ALA A 31 7.57 3.69 -5.97
N TYR A 32 8.04 2.95 -6.98
CA TYR A 32 7.91 1.50 -7.01
C TYR A 32 8.69 0.83 -5.88
N PHE A 33 9.84 1.39 -5.47
CA PHE A 33 10.65 0.83 -4.39
C PHE A 33 9.92 0.79 -3.04
N LEU A 34 8.95 1.70 -2.83
CA LEU A 34 8.08 1.69 -1.64
C LEU A 34 7.29 0.38 -1.51
N ARG A 35 6.98 -0.31 -2.62
CA ARG A 35 6.34 -1.62 -2.59
C ARG A 35 7.17 -2.68 -1.87
N GLY A 36 8.50 -2.58 -1.92
CA GLY A 36 9.38 -3.50 -1.20
C GLY A 36 9.17 -3.48 0.32
N ILE A 37 8.59 -2.41 0.87
CA ILE A 37 8.26 -2.30 2.30
C ILE A 37 7.06 -3.18 2.68
N ILE A 38 6.14 -3.43 1.75
CA ILE A 38 4.84 -4.07 2.01
C ILE A 38 4.71 -5.47 1.38
N ASP A 39 5.61 -5.86 0.48
CA ASP A 39 5.45 -7.08 -0.32
C ASP A 39 5.92 -8.38 0.38
N TYR A 40 6.42 -8.34 1.64
CA TYR A 40 7.05 -9.49 2.30
C TYR A 40 6.43 -9.88 3.65
N ALA A 41 6.30 -11.19 3.89
CA ALA A 41 5.91 -11.81 5.16
C ALA A 41 7.03 -11.77 6.20
N ASP A 42 6.69 -12.05 7.46
CA ASP A 42 7.65 -12.00 8.58
C ASP A 42 8.85 -12.94 8.42
N ASN A 43 8.67 -14.05 7.72
CA ASN A 43 9.73 -15.00 7.38
C ASN A 43 10.57 -14.60 6.14
N GLY A 44 10.37 -13.38 5.62
CA GLY A 44 11.07 -12.85 4.45
C GLY A 44 10.63 -13.43 3.11
N ARG A 45 9.56 -14.24 3.05
CA ARG A 45 8.97 -14.71 1.79
C ARG A 45 8.11 -13.60 1.18
N HIS A 46 8.06 -13.56 -0.15
CA HIS A 46 7.20 -12.61 -0.86
C HIS A 46 5.74 -12.97 -0.60
N ALA A 47 5.01 -12.07 0.03
CA ALA A 47 3.64 -12.27 0.50
C ALA A 47 2.59 -11.64 -0.40
N ASN A 48 2.93 -10.54 -1.08
CA ASN A 48 1.96 -9.77 -1.85
C ASN A 48 1.23 -10.67 -2.87
N LEU A 49 -0.05 -10.90 -2.55
CA LEU A 49 -0.97 -11.75 -3.30
C LEU A 49 -0.41 -13.17 -3.60
N ASP A 50 0.31 -13.75 -2.65
CA ASP A 50 0.67 -15.18 -2.61
C ASP A 50 -0.19 -15.91 -1.59
N VAL A 51 -1.04 -16.85 -2.03
CA VAL A 51 -1.99 -17.59 -1.17
C VAL A 51 -1.35 -18.28 0.04
N ARG A 52 -0.05 -18.59 -0.01
CA ARG A 52 0.66 -19.27 1.08
C ARG A 52 1.01 -18.33 2.23
N TRP A 53 1.17 -17.04 1.93
CA TRP A 53 1.77 -16.07 2.85
C TRP A 53 0.88 -14.86 3.10
N ALA A 54 0.13 -14.39 2.10
CA ALA A 54 -0.80 -13.28 2.23
C ALA A 54 -1.79 -13.45 3.40
N PRO A 55 -2.40 -14.63 3.63
CA PRO A 55 -3.43 -14.78 4.68
C PRO A 55 -2.94 -14.59 6.10
N SER A 56 -1.64 -14.81 6.34
CA SER A 56 -1.01 -14.60 7.64
C SER A 56 -0.20 -13.30 7.72
N THR A 57 -0.10 -12.55 6.62
CA THR A 57 0.69 -11.31 6.53
C THR A 57 -0.19 -10.07 6.53
N TYR A 58 -1.35 -10.11 5.87
CA TYR A 58 -2.20 -8.94 5.66
C TYR A 58 -3.54 -9.08 6.35
N GLN A 59 -4.14 -7.94 6.68
CA GLN A 59 -5.56 -7.85 6.98
C GLN A 59 -6.39 -7.92 5.69
N TYR A 60 -7.61 -8.41 5.81
CA TYR A 60 -8.56 -8.56 4.71
C TYR A 60 -9.81 -7.74 5.00
N SER A 61 -10.50 -7.27 3.95
CA SER A 61 -11.91 -6.89 4.12
C SER A 61 -12.76 -8.11 4.44
N LYS A 62 -13.92 -7.91 5.07
CA LYS A 62 -14.89 -8.99 5.34
C LYS A 62 -15.29 -9.75 4.08
N SER A 63 -15.40 -9.08 2.94
CA SER A 63 -15.69 -9.74 1.65
C SER A 63 -14.51 -10.53 1.12
N ALA A 64 -13.29 -9.98 1.22
CA ALA A 64 -12.09 -10.65 0.73
C ALA A 64 -11.65 -11.83 1.61
N SER A 65 -11.92 -11.78 2.92
CA SER A 65 -11.47 -12.79 3.88
C SER A 65 -12.03 -14.17 3.60
N VAL A 66 -13.25 -14.26 3.04
CA VAL A 66 -13.89 -15.51 2.60
C VAL A 66 -13.00 -16.26 1.60
N PHE A 67 -12.24 -15.55 0.77
CA PHE A 67 -11.41 -16.12 -0.30
C PHE A 67 -9.93 -16.21 0.05
N LYS A 68 -9.53 -15.88 1.29
CA LYS A 68 -8.10 -15.71 1.62
C LYS A 68 -7.28 -17.00 1.45
N HIS A 69 -7.89 -18.17 1.54
CA HIS A 69 -7.21 -19.46 1.31
C HIS A 69 -7.48 -20.05 -0.09
N GLU A 70 -8.17 -19.33 -0.97
CA GLU A 70 -8.51 -19.81 -2.31
C GLU A 70 -7.48 -19.41 -3.36
N LYS A 71 -6.71 -20.37 -3.86
CA LYS A 71 -5.65 -20.12 -4.84
C LYS A 71 -6.15 -19.41 -6.11
N SER A 72 -7.33 -19.76 -6.61
CA SER A 72 -7.97 -19.14 -7.78
C SER A 72 -8.16 -17.63 -7.62
N SER A 73 -8.43 -17.17 -6.42
CA SER A 73 -8.73 -15.76 -6.10
C SER A 73 -7.49 -14.87 -6.15
N TYR A 74 -6.28 -15.44 -6.05
CA TYR A 74 -5.00 -14.74 -6.24
C TYR A 74 -4.51 -14.72 -7.70
N GLN A 75 -5.11 -15.52 -8.58
CA GLN A 75 -4.69 -15.71 -9.96
C GLN A 75 -5.62 -15.00 -10.96
N GLN A 76 -5.13 -14.75 -12.18
CA GLN A 76 -5.93 -14.18 -13.28
C GLN A 76 -6.72 -12.91 -12.91
N ARG A 77 -6.14 -12.05 -12.07
CA ARG A 77 -6.81 -10.90 -11.44
C ARG A 77 -7.21 -9.77 -12.40
N SER A 78 -6.76 -9.84 -13.65
CA SER A 78 -7.15 -8.90 -14.70
C SER A 78 -8.52 -9.22 -15.30
N ASP A 79 -9.06 -10.41 -15.02
CA ASP A 79 -10.39 -10.80 -15.46
C ASP A 79 -11.46 -10.02 -14.67
N LYS A 80 -12.12 -9.09 -15.36
CA LYS A 80 -13.17 -8.24 -14.78
C LYS A 80 -14.47 -9.01 -14.50
N SER A 81 -14.69 -10.17 -15.13
CA SER A 81 -15.91 -10.97 -14.92
C SER A 81 -15.97 -11.63 -13.54
N GLN A 82 -14.83 -11.69 -12.84
CA GLN A 82 -14.69 -12.30 -11.52
C GLN A 82 -14.35 -11.28 -10.43
N ALA A 83 -14.79 -10.02 -10.58
CA ALA A 83 -14.41 -8.94 -9.68
C ALA A 83 -14.82 -9.18 -8.20
N ASP A 84 -15.91 -9.92 -7.96
CA ASP A 84 -16.38 -10.27 -6.63
C ASP A 84 -15.45 -11.24 -5.87
N THR A 85 -14.66 -12.06 -6.58
CA THR A 85 -13.84 -13.12 -5.95
C THR A 85 -12.34 -12.89 -6.10
N LYS A 86 -11.91 -12.16 -7.14
CA LYS A 86 -10.48 -11.84 -7.31
C LYS A 86 -10.01 -10.86 -6.25
N LEU A 87 -8.84 -11.16 -5.67
CA LEU A 87 -8.24 -10.36 -4.62
C LEU A 87 -7.34 -9.25 -5.17
N HIS A 88 -7.21 -8.18 -4.39
CA HIS A 88 -6.40 -7.02 -4.68
C HIS A 88 -5.70 -6.54 -3.40
N ALA A 89 -4.39 -6.32 -3.50
CA ALA A 89 -3.62 -5.65 -2.46
C ALA A 89 -3.78 -4.15 -2.64
N GLU A 90 -4.51 -3.53 -1.73
CA GLU A 90 -4.82 -2.10 -1.73
C GLU A 90 -3.94 -1.39 -0.70
N HIS A 91 -3.38 -0.24 -1.07
CA HIS A 91 -2.65 0.57 -0.09
C HIS A 91 -3.67 1.30 0.79
N ILE A 92 -3.49 1.37 2.09
CA ILE A 92 -4.46 2.11 2.92
C ILE A 92 -4.36 3.63 2.66
N ILE A 93 -3.11 4.12 2.52
CA ILE A 93 -2.79 5.43 1.98
C ILE A 93 -2.20 5.25 0.58
N PRO A 94 -2.70 5.94 -0.47
CA PRO A 94 -2.18 5.81 -1.82
C PRO A 94 -0.65 5.96 -1.90
N ASN A 95 0.02 5.04 -2.57
CA ASN A 95 1.48 5.08 -2.74
C ASN A 95 1.97 6.40 -3.37
N SER A 96 1.17 7.01 -4.24
CA SER A 96 1.45 8.33 -4.83
C SER A 96 1.47 9.46 -3.80
N LEU A 97 0.61 9.41 -2.78
CA LEU A 97 0.59 10.40 -1.69
C LEU A 97 1.76 10.18 -0.74
N ILE A 98 2.06 8.93 -0.40
CA ILE A 98 3.23 8.58 0.42
C ILE A 98 4.50 9.10 -0.27
N PHE A 99 4.65 8.86 -1.58
CA PHE A 99 5.79 9.33 -2.34
C PHE A 99 5.86 10.87 -2.41
N LYS A 100 4.72 11.56 -2.62
CA LYS A 100 4.68 13.02 -2.58
C LYS A 100 5.15 13.56 -1.22
N ARG A 101 4.66 13.00 -0.13
CA ARG A 101 5.06 13.39 1.23
C ARG A 101 6.54 13.11 1.50
N LEU A 102 7.06 11.99 0.98
CA LEU A 102 8.50 11.71 1.04
C LEU A 102 9.31 12.82 0.36
N LEU A 103 8.91 13.30 -0.83
CA LEU A 103 9.58 14.41 -1.51
C LEU A 103 9.58 15.71 -0.68
N GLU A 104 8.48 16.02 -0.01
CA GLU A 104 8.37 17.18 0.91
C GLU A 104 9.35 17.05 2.08
N MET A 105 9.50 15.84 2.64
CA MET A 105 10.46 15.54 3.71
C MET A 105 11.91 15.67 3.22
N VAL A 106 12.20 15.24 1.99
CA VAL A 106 13.53 15.42 1.38
C VAL A 106 13.86 16.90 1.21
N GLU A 107 12.93 17.69 0.69
CA GLU A 107 13.09 19.13 0.49
C GLU A 107 13.29 19.87 1.83
N SER A 108 12.55 19.46 2.85
CA SER A 108 12.64 20.00 4.21
C SER A 108 13.87 19.52 4.99
N LYS A 109 14.73 18.68 4.38
CA LYS A 109 15.90 18.05 5.03
C LYS A 109 15.55 17.32 6.33
N THR A 110 14.39 16.68 6.34
CA THR A 110 13.90 15.89 7.48
C THR A 110 14.91 14.82 7.89
N ALA A 111 15.01 14.56 9.19
CA ALA A 111 15.98 13.59 9.70
C ALA A 111 15.65 12.16 9.24
N ASP A 112 16.68 11.34 9.02
CA ASP A 112 16.51 9.96 8.53
C ASP A 112 15.61 9.12 9.44
N ALA A 113 15.75 9.27 10.75
CA ALA A 113 14.92 8.57 11.72
C ALA A 113 13.41 8.90 11.56
N GLU A 114 13.09 10.14 11.20
CA GLU A 114 11.71 10.58 10.97
C GLU A 114 11.18 10.06 9.63
N ILE A 115 12.01 10.04 8.58
CA ILE A 115 11.67 9.41 7.29
C ILE A 115 11.42 7.91 7.48
N MET A 116 12.27 7.22 8.23
CA MET A 116 12.10 5.81 8.56
C MET A 116 10.77 5.56 9.27
N LYS A 117 10.47 6.35 10.30
CA LYS A 117 9.20 6.26 11.05
C LYS A 117 7.99 6.52 10.15
N PHE A 118 8.06 7.52 9.29
CA PHE A 118 7.02 7.83 8.32
C PHE A 118 6.74 6.65 7.37
N LEU A 119 7.79 6.09 6.76
CA LEU A 119 7.67 4.94 5.85
C LEU A 119 7.14 3.70 6.56
N ASP A 120 7.61 3.46 7.79
CA ASP A 120 7.20 2.32 8.60
C ASP A 120 5.70 2.36 8.96
N THR A 121 5.16 3.55 9.19
CA THR A 121 3.77 3.75 9.60
C THR A 121 2.82 4.00 8.43
N SER A 122 3.30 4.55 7.32
CA SER A 122 2.44 4.93 6.18
C SER A 122 2.38 3.86 5.10
N CYS A 123 3.46 3.08 4.89
CA CYS A 123 3.46 2.00 3.91
C CYS A 123 2.79 0.76 4.49
N GLN A 124 1.49 0.65 4.25
CA GLN A 124 0.68 -0.49 4.66
C GLN A 124 -0.32 -0.86 3.56
N ILE A 125 -0.71 -2.14 3.54
CA ILE A 125 -1.74 -2.64 2.64
C ILE A 125 -2.76 -3.50 3.36
N VAL A 126 -3.93 -3.57 2.77
CA VAL A 126 -4.97 -4.56 3.08
C VAL A 126 -5.30 -5.34 1.82
N VAL A 127 -5.91 -6.51 1.98
CA VAL A 127 -6.43 -7.28 0.85
C VAL A 127 -7.95 -7.09 0.75
N ILE A 128 -8.39 -6.56 -0.38
CA ILE A 128 -9.81 -6.36 -0.72
C ILE A 128 -10.15 -7.14 -1.98
N THR A 129 -11.43 -7.23 -2.34
CA THR A 129 -11.89 -7.76 -3.62
C THR A 129 -11.64 -6.74 -4.75
N LYS A 130 -11.59 -7.21 -5.99
CA LYS A 130 -11.51 -6.34 -7.17
C LYS A 130 -12.73 -5.43 -7.31
N LYS A 131 -13.90 -5.88 -6.86
CA LYS A 131 -15.12 -5.08 -6.81
C LYS A 131 -15.03 -3.94 -5.79
N GLU A 132 -14.51 -4.20 -4.59
CA GLU A 132 -14.26 -3.14 -3.60
C GLU A 132 -13.25 -2.12 -4.10
N MET A 133 -12.17 -2.56 -4.77
CA MET A 133 -11.24 -1.62 -5.40
C MET A 133 -11.92 -0.79 -6.50
N GLN A 134 -12.82 -1.37 -7.31
CA GLN A 134 -13.58 -0.60 -8.30
C GLN A 134 -14.54 0.41 -7.66
N LEU A 135 -15.11 0.10 -6.50
CA LEU A 135 -15.94 1.04 -5.74
C LEU A 135 -15.11 2.23 -5.26
N LEU A 136 -13.91 1.96 -4.76
CA LEU A 136 -12.96 2.97 -4.27
C LEU A 136 -12.41 3.83 -5.42
N ASP A 137 -12.03 3.22 -6.54
CA ASP A 137 -11.48 3.88 -7.73
C ASP A 137 -12.54 4.61 -8.57
N GLY A 138 -13.79 4.14 -8.50
CA GLY A 138 -14.86 4.52 -9.41
C GLY A 138 -15.38 5.94 -9.22
N ALA A 139 -16.19 6.41 -10.19
CA ALA A 139 -16.64 7.79 -10.29
C ALA A 139 -17.46 8.32 -9.09
N GLY A 140 -17.92 7.44 -8.19
CA GLY A 140 -18.63 7.83 -6.97
C GLY A 140 -17.72 8.29 -5.83
N ALA A 141 -16.56 7.65 -5.65
CA ALA A 141 -15.60 8.00 -4.60
C ALA A 141 -14.34 8.69 -5.17
N GLY A 142 -13.83 8.23 -6.31
CA GLY A 142 -12.68 8.83 -6.98
C GLY A 142 -11.38 8.77 -6.17
N LEU A 143 -11.29 7.87 -5.18
CA LEU A 143 -10.23 7.87 -4.17
C LEU A 143 -9.00 7.04 -4.56
N LYS A 144 -8.88 6.63 -5.84
CA LYS A 144 -7.75 5.81 -6.33
C LYS A 144 -6.37 6.30 -5.88
N SER A 145 -6.15 7.61 -5.97
CA SER A 145 -4.88 8.26 -5.70
C SER A 145 -4.96 9.38 -4.66
N SER A 146 -6.08 9.49 -3.95
CA SER A 146 -6.38 10.52 -2.96
C SER A 146 -6.93 9.90 -1.67
N MET A 147 -6.92 10.69 -0.61
CA MET A 147 -7.70 10.44 0.61
C MET A 147 -8.98 11.29 0.56
N PRO A 148 -9.99 11.04 1.43
CA PRO A 148 -11.15 11.93 1.55
C PRO A 148 -10.74 13.39 1.82
N ASP A 149 -11.59 14.35 1.41
CA ASP A 149 -11.24 15.79 1.37
C ASP A 149 -10.76 16.39 2.71
N ASP A 150 -11.30 15.93 3.84
CA ASP A 150 -10.94 16.41 5.18
C ASP A 150 -9.80 15.61 5.85
N TRP A 151 -9.19 14.66 5.14
CA TRP A 151 -8.13 13.82 5.69
C TRP A 151 -6.78 14.54 5.72
N ASN A 152 -6.11 14.47 6.86
CA ASN A 152 -4.78 15.03 7.10
C ASN A 152 -3.77 13.96 7.52
N TRP A 153 -2.48 14.25 7.33
CA TRP A 153 -1.41 13.37 7.82
C TRP A 153 -1.48 13.22 9.35
N GLY A 154 -1.65 11.97 9.80
CA GLY A 154 -1.83 11.63 11.21
C GLY A 154 -3.25 11.20 11.55
N ASP A 155 -4.22 11.44 10.66
CA ASP A 155 -5.56 10.91 10.78
C ASP A 155 -5.60 9.40 10.52
N ASP A 156 -6.78 8.79 10.69
CA ASP A 156 -7.00 7.37 10.45
C ASP A 156 -6.53 6.97 9.03
N PRO A 157 -5.54 6.08 8.89
CA PRO A 157 -5.04 5.67 7.59
C PRO A 157 -6.04 4.81 6.81
N TYR A 158 -7.08 4.28 7.47
CA TYR A 158 -8.15 3.49 6.84
C TYR A 158 -9.34 4.35 6.36
N ALA A 159 -9.29 5.67 6.53
CA ALA A 159 -10.39 6.59 6.21
C ALA A 159 -10.99 6.38 4.81
N ARG A 160 -10.16 6.02 3.83
CA ARG A 160 -10.60 5.75 2.45
C ARG A 160 -11.49 4.52 2.33
N LEU A 161 -11.19 3.46 3.07
CA LEU A 161 -12.01 2.24 3.12
C LEU A 161 -13.32 2.52 3.83
N ASN A 162 -13.24 3.20 4.99
CA ASN A 162 -14.40 3.60 5.79
C ASN A 162 -15.38 4.47 5.00
N HIS A 163 -14.86 5.41 4.21
CA HIS A 163 -15.66 6.31 3.36
C HIS A 163 -16.57 5.57 2.37
N VAL A 164 -16.13 4.41 1.87
CA VAL A 164 -16.90 3.60 0.92
C VAL A 164 -17.53 2.36 1.56
N GLY A 165 -17.51 2.25 2.89
CA GLY A 165 -18.13 1.15 3.64
C GLY A 165 -17.41 -0.19 3.53
N ILE A 166 -16.10 -0.20 3.26
CA ILE A 166 -15.29 -1.42 3.29
C ILE A 166 -14.85 -1.69 4.72
N GLU A 167 -15.36 -2.76 5.30
CA GLU A 167 -15.03 -3.19 6.67
C GLU A 167 -13.93 -4.26 6.68
N LEU A 168 -12.98 -4.15 7.61
CA LEU A 168 -11.91 -5.13 7.82
C LEU A 168 -12.33 -6.25 8.78
N GLU A 169 -11.61 -7.38 8.73
CA GLU A 169 -11.73 -8.50 9.67
C GLU A 169 -11.16 -8.21 11.07
#